data_AF-A0A813IIP0-F1
#
_entry.id   AF-A0A813IIP0-F1
#
_cell.length_a   1.000
_cell.length_b   1.000
_cell.length_c   1.000
_cell.angle_alpha   90.00
_cell.angle_beta   90.00
_cell.angle_gamma   90.00
#
_symmetry.space_group_name_H-M   'P 1'
#
loop_
_entity.id
_entity.type
_entity.pdbx_description
1 polymer ?
#
loop_
_entity_poly.entity_id
_entity_poly.type
_entity_poly.pdbx_seq_one_letter_code
_entity_poly.pdbx_strand_id
1 'polypeptide(L)'
;AQKDAGTEQGMKLREMINMDVERCFSEEPRLSCRVARNTLRRVLLAHAHKHRSSRPGQMSYRQGFHEIAAVMLLICMDGTWTSGAENAQAASTSKEVVNSDDLEVYRELGDAAAVPADAYALFDALLSVHRLGEMYE
;
A
#
# COMPACT_ATOMS: atom_id res chain seq x y z
N ALA A 1 -23.46 -20.67 -10.86
CA ALA A 1 -23.51 -19.57 -11.86
C ALA A 1 -23.13 -18.22 -11.23
N GLN A 2 -23.96 -17.58 -10.39
CA GLN A 2 -23.59 -16.28 -9.76
C GLN A 2 -22.49 -16.38 -8.68
N LYS A 3 -22.40 -17.51 -7.98
CA LYS A 3 -21.37 -17.71 -6.94
C LYS A 3 -19.97 -17.88 -7.55
N ASP A 4 -19.87 -18.48 -8.73
CA ASP A 4 -18.60 -18.81 -9.40
C ASP A 4 -17.94 -17.59 -10.04
N ALA A 5 -18.73 -16.69 -10.64
CA ALA A 5 -18.24 -15.45 -11.22
C ALA A 5 -17.63 -14.49 -10.18
N GLY A 6 -18.17 -14.50 -8.96
CA GLY A 6 -17.65 -13.69 -7.85
C GLY A 6 -16.27 -14.12 -7.38
N THR A 7 -15.98 -15.43 -7.45
CA THR A 7 -14.70 -16.05 -7.10
C THR A 7 -13.67 -15.87 -8.20
N GLU A 8 -14.05 -16.06 -9.46
CA GLU A 8 -13.16 -15.91 -10.62
C GLU A 8 -12.66 -14.45 -10.77
N GLN A 9 -13.54 -13.47 -10.62
CA GLN A 9 -13.15 -12.05 -10.61
C GLN A 9 -12.25 -11.71 -9.41
N GLY A 10 -12.49 -12.35 -8.25
CA GLY A 10 -11.65 -12.19 -7.06
C GLY A 10 -10.25 -12.78 -7.25
N MET A 11 -10.13 -13.89 -7.98
CA MET A 11 -8.83 -14.47 -8.35
C MET A 11 -8.08 -13.56 -9.34
N LYS A 12 -8.75 -13.09 -10.41
CA LYS A 12 -8.16 -12.17 -11.40
C LYS A 12 -7.64 -10.88 -10.76
N LEU A 13 -8.38 -10.31 -9.81
CA LEU A 13 -7.97 -9.12 -9.06
C LEU A 13 -6.67 -9.35 -8.27
N ARG A 14 -6.58 -10.48 -7.55
CA ARG A 14 -5.38 -10.82 -6.77
C ARG A 14 -4.17 -11.03 -7.66
N GLU A 15 -4.34 -11.66 -8.81
CA GLU A 15 -3.26 -11.88 -9.79
C GLU A 15 -2.72 -10.56 -10.33
N MET A 16 -3.60 -9.64 -10.74
CA MET A 16 -3.21 -8.30 -11.20
C MET A 16 -2.41 -7.55 -10.14
N ILE A 17 -2.94 -7.47 -8.92
CA ILE A 17 -2.25 -6.82 -7.79
C ILE A 17 -0.90 -7.47 -7.53
N ASN A 18 -0.83 -8.81 -7.57
CA ASN A 18 0.43 -9.52 -7.31
C ASN A 18 1.49 -9.21 -8.37
N MET A 19 1.12 -9.22 -9.65
CA MET A 19 2.06 -8.91 -10.74
C MET A 19 2.62 -7.49 -10.61
N ASP A 20 1.75 -6.53 -10.30
CA ASP A 20 2.13 -5.13 -10.17
C ASP A 20 3.01 -4.88 -8.94
N VAL A 21 2.64 -5.43 -7.78
CA VAL A 21 3.42 -5.30 -6.53
C VAL A 21 4.81 -5.92 -6.66
N GLU A 22 4.97 -7.01 -7.41
CA GLU A 22 6.28 -7.63 -7.61
C GLU A 22 7.26 -6.76 -8.42
N ARG A 23 6.73 -5.88 -9.29
CA ARG A 23 7.49 -4.97 -10.14
C ARG A 23 7.65 -3.57 -9.53
N CYS A 24 6.72 -3.17 -8.67
CA CYS A 24 6.66 -1.86 -8.04
C CYS A 24 7.92 -1.57 -7.22
N PHE A 25 8.69 -0.56 -7.63
CA PHE A 25 9.90 -0.07 -6.95
C PHE A 25 10.83 -1.21 -6.49
N SER A 26 11.08 -2.18 -7.38
CA SER A 26 11.87 -3.38 -7.08
C SER A 26 13.31 -3.10 -6.62
N GLU A 27 13.81 -1.94 -7.00
CA GLU A 27 15.12 -1.39 -6.68
C GLU A 27 15.19 -0.68 -5.32
N GLU A 28 14.05 -0.34 -4.70
CA GLU A 28 13.98 0.28 -3.37
C GLU A 28 13.98 -0.82 -2.29
N PRO A 29 15.04 -0.97 -1.48
CA PRO A 29 15.16 -2.06 -0.50
C PRO A 29 14.00 -2.13 0.50
N ARG A 30 13.45 -0.98 0.89
CA ARG A 30 12.33 -0.92 1.85
C ARG A 30 11.03 -1.47 1.29
N LEU A 31 10.86 -1.46 -0.03
CA LEU A 31 9.68 -1.96 -0.74
C LEU A 31 9.89 -3.33 -1.38
N SER A 32 11.14 -3.72 -1.65
CA SER A 32 11.46 -5.03 -2.21
C SER A 32 11.34 -6.16 -1.18
N CYS A 33 11.33 -5.84 0.12
CA CYS A 33 11.19 -6.83 1.18
C CYS A 33 9.79 -7.47 1.23
N ARG A 34 9.71 -8.73 1.66
CA ARG A 34 8.45 -9.51 1.67
C ARG A 34 7.35 -8.88 2.52
N VAL A 35 7.72 -8.23 3.63
CA VAL A 35 6.78 -7.61 4.56
C VAL A 35 6.07 -6.44 3.89
N ALA A 36 6.82 -5.49 3.31
CA ALA A 36 6.25 -4.34 2.61
C ALA A 36 5.36 -4.76 1.45
N ARG A 37 5.79 -5.73 0.63
CA ARG A 37 4.97 -6.27 -0.47
C ARG A 37 3.65 -6.86 0.02
N ASN A 38 3.67 -7.60 1.13
CA ASN A 38 2.45 -8.15 1.71
C ASN A 38 1.53 -7.06 2.27
N THR A 39 2.09 -6.02 2.89
CA THR A 39 1.34 -4.86 3.36
C THR A 39 0.69 -4.12 2.20
N LEU A 40 1.44 -3.87 1.13
CA LEU A 40 0.94 -3.21 -0.08
C LEU A 40 -0.22 -3.99 -0.71
N ARG A 41 -0.10 -5.32 -0.82
CA ARG A 41 -1.20 -6.20 -1.26
C ARG A 41 -2.44 -6.04 -0.38
N ARG A 42 -2.28 -5.98 0.94
CA ARG A 42 -3.40 -5.83 1.89
C ARG A 42 -4.10 -4.48 1.72
N VAL A 43 -3.35 -3.39 1.57
CA VAL A 43 -3.90 -2.04 1.32
C VAL A 43 -4.72 -2.01 0.03
N LEU A 44 -4.16 -2.52 -1.06
CA LEU A 44 -4.81 -2.54 -2.37
C LEU A 44 -6.07 -3.42 -2.37
N LEU A 45 -6.01 -4.59 -1.74
CA LEU A 45 -7.17 -5.47 -1.60
C LEU A 45 -8.25 -4.86 -0.71
N ALA A 46 -7.88 -4.19 0.39
CA ALA A 46 -8.83 -3.50 1.26
C ALA A 46 -9.59 -2.41 0.49
N HIS A 47 -8.89 -1.60 -0.31
CA HIS A 47 -9.50 -0.60 -1.18
C HIS A 47 -10.43 -1.25 -2.20
N ALA A 48 -9.95 -2.26 -2.91
CA ALA A 48 -10.74 -2.94 -3.91
C ALA A 48 -12.01 -3.55 -3.32
N HIS A 49 -11.93 -4.14 -2.12
CA HIS A 49 -13.09 -4.69 -1.42
C HIS A 49 -14.07 -3.61 -0.95
N LYS A 50 -13.60 -2.48 -0.41
CA LYS A 50 -14.46 -1.37 0.02
C LYS A 50 -15.26 -0.79 -1.15
N HIS A 51 -14.65 -0.65 -2.32
CA HIS A 51 -15.26 0.04 -3.47
C HIS A 51 -15.97 -0.89 -4.46
N ARG A 52 -15.81 -2.22 -4.34
CA ARG A 52 -16.50 -3.21 -5.20
C ARG A 52 -18.02 -3.05 -5.20
N SER A 53 -18.60 -2.67 -4.06
CA SER A 53 -20.05 -2.54 -3.88
C SER A 53 -20.60 -1.17 -4.24
N SER A 54 -19.75 -0.14 -4.23
CA SER A 54 -20.19 1.27 -4.36
C SER A 54 -20.44 1.67 -5.81
N ARG A 55 -19.81 0.99 -6.79
CA ARG A 55 -19.94 1.31 -8.22
C ARG A 55 -19.94 0.04 -9.08
N PRO A 56 -21.11 -0.57 -9.32
CA PRO A 56 -21.23 -1.73 -10.18
C PRO A 56 -20.67 -1.42 -11.58
N GLY A 57 -19.67 -2.18 -12.03
CA GLY A 57 -19.06 -2.03 -13.35
C GLY A 57 -17.80 -1.16 -13.41
N GLN A 58 -17.42 -0.46 -12.32
CA GLN A 58 -16.12 0.23 -12.26
C GLN A 58 -15.07 -0.71 -11.66
N MET A 59 -13.88 -0.76 -12.27
CA MET A 59 -12.76 -1.56 -11.77
C MET A 59 -12.35 -1.05 -10.39
N SER A 60 -12.41 -1.93 -9.39
CA SER A 60 -12.06 -1.65 -7.99
C SER A 60 -10.56 -1.50 -7.75
N TYR A 61 -9.75 -1.83 -8.76
CA TYR A 61 -8.31 -1.64 -8.80
C TYR A 61 -7.90 -1.26 -10.22
N ARG A 62 -6.95 -0.35 -10.37
CA ARG A 62 -6.35 0.03 -11.66
C ARG A 62 -4.83 -0.03 -11.57
N GLN A 63 -4.18 -0.32 -12.69
CA GLN A 63 -2.73 -0.22 -12.78
C GLN A 63 -2.29 1.23 -12.44
N GLY A 64 -1.18 1.38 -11.72
CA GLY A 64 -0.71 2.65 -11.15
C GLY A 64 -1.14 2.86 -9.70
N PHE A 65 -2.22 2.22 -9.23
CA PHE A 65 -2.64 2.34 -7.82
C PHE A 65 -1.60 1.77 -6.85
N HIS A 66 -0.88 0.73 -7.27
CA HIS A 66 0.20 0.14 -6.48
C HIS A 66 1.38 1.07 -6.25
N GLU A 67 1.67 1.99 -7.18
CA GLU A 67 2.75 2.97 -7.05
C GLU A 67 2.36 4.01 -6.00
N ILE A 68 1.13 4.54 -6.07
CA ILE A 68 0.62 5.50 -5.09
C ILE A 68 0.59 4.87 -3.69
N ALA A 69 0.04 3.66 -3.57
CA ALA A 69 -0.03 2.96 -2.29
C ALA A 69 1.36 2.62 -1.73
N ALA A 70 2.35 2.34 -2.59
CA ALA A 70 3.73 2.09 -2.17
C ALA A 70 4.40 3.36 -1.63
N VAL A 71 4.18 4.51 -2.27
CA VAL A 71 4.67 5.81 -1.77
C VAL A 71 4.02 6.15 -0.43
N MET A 72 2.71 5.93 -0.27
CA MET A 72 2.04 6.16 1.02
C MET A 72 2.62 5.25 2.12
N LEU A 73 2.85 3.97 1.79
CA LEU A 73 3.47 3.04 2.73
C LEU A 73 4.87 3.49 3.16
N LEU A 74 5.71 3.96 2.22
CA LEU A 74 7.03 4.51 2.54
C LEU A 74 6.94 5.72 3.48
N ILE A 75 6.04 6.66 3.20
CA ILE A 75 5.83 7.86 4.05
C ILE A 75 5.43 7.46 5.48
N CYS A 76 4.56 6.45 5.62
CA CYS A 76 4.14 5.94 6.92
C CYS A 76 5.25 5.16 7.63
N MET A 77 6.09 4.42 6.89
CA MET A 77 7.24 3.69 7.44
C MET A 77 8.34 4.63 7.92
N ASP A 78 8.57 5.75 7.22
CA ASP A 78 9.61 6.73 7.57
C ASP A 78 9.23 7.60 8.77
N GLY A 79 7.99 7.48 9.29
CA GLY A 79 7.52 8.29 10.42
C GLY A 79 7.42 9.78 10.11
N THR A 80 7.54 10.17 8.83
CA THR A 80 7.39 11.56 8.33
C THR A 80 6.04 12.19 8.68
N TRP A 81 5.07 11.38 9.10
CA TRP A 81 3.72 11.78 9.51
C TRP A 81 3.45 11.44 10.98
N THR A 82 4.29 11.88 11.91
CA THR A 82 3.93 11.84 13.33
C THR A 82 3.04 13.06 13.66
N SER A 83 1.76 12.81 13.91
CA SER A 83 0.81 13.84 14.31
C SER A 83 1.10 14.32 15.73
N GLY A 84 1.84 15.43 15.85
CA GLY A 84 1.84 16.25 17.06
C GLY A 84 2.79 15.80 18.17
N ALA A 85 3.58 16.79 18.61
CA ALA A 85 4.22 16.96 19.92
C ALA A 85 5.56 16.28 20.26
N GLU A 86 5.97 15.12 19.73
CA GLU A 86 7.13 14.44 20.36
C GLU A 86 8.37 14.16 19.49
N ASN A 87 8.32 14.14 18.15
CA ASN A 87 9.43 13.53 17.38
C ASN A 87 10.10 14.40 16.31
N ALA A 88 10.46 15.64 16.65
CA ALA A 88 11.35 16.48 15.83
C ALA A 88 12.82 15.95 15.76
N GLN A 89 13.15 14.81 16.38
CA GLN A 89 14.50 14.23 16.40
C GLN A 89 14.72 13.04 15.44
N ALA A 90 13.70 12.52 14.76
CA ALA A 90 13.86 11.32 13.93
C ALA A 90 14.13 11.61 12.43
N ALA A 91 14.17 12.88 12.00
CA ALA A 91 14.21 13.24 10.59
C ALA A 91 15.63 13.38 10.00
N SER A 92 16.63 12.62 10.45
CA SER A 92 17.96 12.67 9.82
C SER A 92 18.74 11.37 9.95
N THR A 93 18.61 10.50 8.93
CA THR A 93 19.69 9.61 8.47
C THR A 93 19.35 9.01 7.11
N SER A 94 19.53 9.79 6.03
CA SER A 94 19.80 9.21 4.71
C SER A 94 21.31 8.95 4.60
N LYS A 95 21.72 7.67 4.61
CA LYS A 95 22.94 7.18 3.94
C LYS A 95 22.96 5.64 3.92
N GLU A 96 22.91 5.08 2.72
CA GLU A 96 22.97 3.65 2.40
C GLU A 96 24.18 2.95 3.04
N VAL A 97 24.00 1.73 3.58
CA VAL A 97 24.23 0.42 2.93
C VAL A 97 23.53 -0.63 3.83
N VAL A 98 22.49 -1.30 3.33
CA VAL A 98 21.71 -2.29 4.12
C VAL A 98 22.45 -3.62 4.14
N ASN A 99 23.13 -3.88 5.26
CA ASN A 99 23.57 -5.21 5.71
C ASN A 99 23.97 -5.13 7.21
N SER A 100 23.95 -6.25 7.95
CA SER A 100 23.35 -6.36 9.30
C SER A 100 21.82 -6.37 9.22
N ASP A 101 21.38 -7.07 8.18
CA ASP A 101 20.06 -7.57 7.82
C ASP A 101 18.97 -7.16 8.77
N ASP A 102 18.01 -6.39 8.26
CA ASP A 102 16.62 -6.73 8.53
C ASP A 102 16.42 -7.05 10.02
N LEU A 103 16.96 -6.22 10.90
CA LEU A 103 16.93 -6.44 12.36
C LEU A 103 16.13 -5.31 13.01
N GLU A 104 15.64 -4.38 12.16
CA GLU A 104 14.71 -3.28 12.43
C GLU A 104 13.50 -3.09 11.46
N VAL A 105 13.28 -3.86 10.37
CA VAL A 105 11.92 -4.25 9.82
C VAL A 105 10.98 -4.88 10.90
N TYR A 106 11.41 -4.76 12.16
CA TYR A 106 11.71 -5.70 13.22
C TYR A 106 11.92 -4.81 14.48
N ARG A 107 11.02 -3.86 14.71
CA ARG A 107 10.12 -4.06 15.85
C ARG A 107 8.66 -4.17 15.40
N GLU A 108 8.48 -4.77 14.22
CA GLU A 108 7.24 -5.22 13.56
C GLU A 108 6.13 -4.19 13.58
N LEU A 109 6.07 -3.29 12.58
CA LEU A 109 4.92 -2.39 12.41
C LEU A 109 4.47 -1.78 13.77
N GLY A 110 5.34 -1.27 14.64
CA GLY A 110 5.19 -1.23 16.12
C GLY A 110 3.90 -0.68 16.79
N ASP A 111 2.87 -0.37 16.01
CA ASP A 111 1.45 -0.48 16.32
C ASP A 111 0.75 -1.25 15.16
N ALA A 112 0.74 -2.59 15.12
CA ALA A 112 0.64 -3.43 13.89
C ALA A 112 -0.58 -3.22 12.95
N ALA A 113 -1.54 -2.39 13.36
CA ALA A 113 -2.64 -1.92 12.55
C ALA A 113 -2.44 -0.49 11.98
N ALA A 114 -1.71 0.38 12.66
CA ALA A 114 -1.62 1.82 12.35
C ALA A 114 -0.97 2.08 10.99
N VAL A 115 0.28 1.63 10.75
CA VAL A 115 0.98 1.93 9.47
C VAL A 115 0.20 1.44 8.24
N PRO A 116 -0.32 0.19 8.16
CA PRO A 116 -1.13 -0.24 7.04
C PRO A 116 -2.47 0.49 6.96
N ALA A 117 -3.10 0.83 8.10
CA ALA A 117 -4.36 1.56 8.13
C ALA A 117 -4.18 3.02 7.71
N ASP A 118 -3.09 3.67 8.11
CA ASP A 118 -2.75 5.05 7.75
C ASP A 118 -2.39 5.13 6.26
N ALA A 119 -1.54 4.21 5.79
CA ALA A 119 -1.21 4.11 4.36
C ALA A 119 -2.48 3.90 3.53
N TYR A 120 -3.40 3.05 4.01
CA TYR A 120 -4.70 2.86 3.39
C TYR A 120 -5.59 4.09 3.46
N ALA A 121 -5.69 4.76 4.60
CA ALA A 121 -6.54 5.94 4.78
C ALA A 121 -6.07 7.10 3.89
N LEU A 122 -4.75 7.33 3.80
CA LEU A 122 -4.15 8.33 2.92
C LEU A 122 -4.38 7.98 1.45
N PHE A 123 -4.11 6.73 1.07
CA PHE A 123 -4.36 6.25 -0.29
C PHE A 123 -5.83 6.39 -0.70
N ASP A 124 -6.75 5.96 0.16
CA ASP A 124 -8.20 6.03 -0.09
C ASP A 124 -8.67 7.48 -0.18
N ALA A 125 -8.16 8.38 0.68
CA ALA A 125 -8.45 9.81 0.62
C ALA A 125 -7.95 10.43 -0.69
N LEU A 126 -6.73 10.12 -1.12
CA LEU A 126 -6.19 10.61 -2.40
C LEU A 126 -7.06 10.18 -3.59
N LEU A 127 -7.46 8.91 -3.63
CA LEU A 127 -8.26 8.41 -4.75
C LEU A 127 -9.70 8.90 -4.73
N SER A 128 -10.32 9.00 -3.55
CA SER A 128 -11.76 9.30 -3.41
C SER A 128 -12.07 10.79 -3.26
N VAL A 129 -11.25 11.55 -2.55
CA VAL A 129 -11.48 12.98 -2.26
C VAL A 129 -10.86 13.84 -3.35
N HIS A 130 -9.64 13.51 -3.78
CA HIS A 130 -8.92 14.29 -4.79
C HIS A 130 -9.13 13.79 -6.22
N ARG A 131 -9.98 12.77 -6.41
CA ARG A 131 -10.35 12.22 -7.72
C ARG A 131 -9.15 11.80 -8.57
N LEU A 132 -8.00 11.48 -7.95
CA LEU A 132 -6.83 10.98 -8.66
C LEU A 132 -7.15 9.72 -9.47
N GLY A 133 -8.15 8.92 -9.03
CA GLY A 133 -8.64 7.77 -9.79
C GLY A 133 -9.25 8.12 -11.16
N GLU A 134 -9.69 9.37 -11.38
CA GLU A 134 -10.20 9.86 -12.67
C GLU A 134 -9.05 10.22 -13.65
N MET A 135 -7.81 10.41 -13.18
CA MET A 135 -6.65 10.66 -14.05
C MET A 135 -6.10 9.40 -14.73
N TYR A 136 -6.52 8.22 -14.27
CA TYR A 136 -6.17 6.93 -14.87
C TYR A 136 -7.29 6.40 -15.78
N GLU A 137 -8.02 7.32 -16.44
CA GLU A 137 -9.01 7.03 -17.51
C GLU A 137 -8.36 6.82 -18.88
#